data_AF-A0A9Q1BQW3-F1
#
_entry.id   AF-A0A9Q1BQW3-F1
#
_cell.length_a   1.000
_cell.length_b   1.000
_cell.length_c   1.000
_cell.angle_alpha   90.00
_cell.angle_beta   90.00
_cell.angle_gamma   90.00
#
_symmetry.space_group_name_H-M   'P 1'
#
loop_
_entity.id
_entity.type
_entity.pdbx_description
1 polymer ?
#
loop_
_entity_poly.entity_id
_entity_poly.type
_entity_poly.pdbx_seq_one_letter_code
_entity_poly.pdbx_strand_id
1 'polypeptide(L)'
;MKLDSVARNHFHGVFPSNLLPQKSFTLPQAFIANTDEADSPRSHWVAMYFDNKGTDFFDSFGRSPEECSPYFKPFLKKHTKNLVRENERRLQGLISTVCGQYCLFFLLHRCRNISMDTIVSKFTKDPTLNDSLVNEFITKRYNLDLKVNDDEYIVLQFAREINPRLITRAIKFK
;
A
#
# COMPACT_ATOMS: atom_id res chain seq x y z
N MET A 1 9.21 -19.86 4.39
CA MET A 1 9.18 -18.38 4.55
C MET A 1 9.10 -18.05 6.02
N LYS A 2 10.06 -17.29 6.58
CA LYS A 2 10.05 -16.93 8.01
C LYS A 2 9.05 -15.77 8.20
N LEU A 3 8.01 -15.98 8.99
CA LEU A 3 7.01 -14.97 9.29
C LEU A 3 7.60 -13.90 10.24
N ASP A 4 7.27 -12.63 10.01
CA ASP A 4 7.64 -11.57 10.96
C ASP A 4 6.76 -11.67 12.21
N SER A 5 7.36 -12.01 13.35
CA SER A 5 6.63 -12.27 14.59
C SER A 5 5.92 -11.03 15.16
N VAL A 6 6.44 -9.82 14.90
CA VAL A 6 5.86 -8.58 15.44
C VAL A 6 4.70 -8.13 14.56
N ALA A 7 4.94 -8.00 13.25
CA ALA A 7 3.91 -7.55 12.31
C ALA A 7 2.73 -8.54 12.25
N ARG A 8 2.98 -9.84 12.37
CA ARG A 8 1.91 -10.86 12.39
C ARG A 8 0.89 -10.64 13.50
N ASN A 9 1.31 -10.13 14.67
CA ASN A 9 0.40 -9.92 15.80
C ASN A 9 -0.55 -8.73 15.59
N HIS A 10 -0.26 -7.87 14.62
CA HIS A 10 -1.06 -6.69 14.29
C HIS A 10 -1.75 -6.82 12.93
N PHE A 11 -1.28 -7.72 12.07
CA PHE A 11 -1.77 -7.82 10.69
C PHE A 11 -3.16 -8.43 10.61
N HIS A 12 -4.12 -7.62 10.17
CA HIS A 12 -5.52 -8.00 10.03
C HIS A 12 -5.79 -8.71 8.69
N GLY A 13 -5.18 -8.22 7.61
CA GLY A 13 -5.36 -8.81 6.29
C GLY A 13 -5.14 -7.86 5.12
N VAL A 14 -5.45 -8.40 3.93
CA VAL A 14 -5.38 -7.72 2.64
C VAL A 14 -6.80 -7.64 2.07
N PHE A 15 -7.25 -6.46 1.69
CA PHE A 15 -8.63 -6.24 1.24
C PHE A 15 -8.67 -5.37 -0.03
N PRO A 16 -9.65 -5.54 -0.94
CA PRO A 16 -10.00 -4.48 -1.87
C PRO A 16 -10.72 -3.33 -1.13
N SER A 17 -10.76 -2.14 -1.72
CA SER A 17 -11.23 -0.94 -1.04
C SER A 17 -12.68 -1.04 -0.55
N ASN A 18 -13.55 -1.68 -1.32
CA ASN A 18 -14.97 -1.86 -1.01
C ASN A 18 -15.28 -3.01 -0.03
N LEU A 19 -14.31 -3.88 0.30
CA LEU A 19 -14.50 -5.01 1.22
C LEU A 19 -13.68 -4.87 2.52
N LEU A 20 -13.30 -3.64 2.89
CA LEU A 20 -12.72 -3.38 4.21
C LEU A 20 -13.70 -3.79 5.33
N PRO A 21 -13.20 -4.39 6.43
CA PRO A 21 -14.04 -4.99 7.45
C PRO A 21 -14.87 -3.95 8.18
N GLN A 22 -16.19 -4.15 8.20
CA GLN A 22 -17.12 -3.20 8.81
C GLN A 22 -17.24 -3.33 10.32
N LYS A 23 -16.80 -4.44 10.92
CA LYS A 23 -16.88 -4.67 12.36
C LYS A 23 -15.69 -4.01 13.07
N SER A 24 -15.91 -3.56 14.30
CA SER A 24 -14.84 -3.06 15.17
C SER A 24 -13.78 -4.13 15.43
N PHE A 25 -12.55 -3.69 15.67
CA PHE A 25 -11.39 -4.55 15.93
C PHE A 25 -10.55 -4.01 17.09
N THR A 26 -9.80 -4.89 17.75
CA THR A 26 -8.93 -4.54 18.89
C THR A 26 -7.61 -3.97 18.41
N LEU A 27 -7.25 -2.79 18.89
CA LEU A 27 -6.03 -2.09 18.52
C LEU A 27 -4.78 -2.67 19.24
N PRO A 28 -3.60 -2.59 18.62
CA PRO A 28 -3.34 -2.04 17.28
C PRO A 28 -3.66 -3.03 16.15
N GLN A 29 -3.97 -2.50 14.95
CA GLN A 29 -4.25 -3.30 13.75
C GLN A 29 -3.59 -2.70 12.51
N ALA A 30 -3.11 -3.57 11.62
CA ALA A 30 -2.44 -3.26 10.38
C ALA A 30 -3.20 -3.87 9.19
N PHE A 31 -3.39 -3.08 8.14
CA PHE A 31 -4.12 -3.47 6.94
C PHE A 31 -3.29 -3.14 5.71
N ILE A 32 -3.43 -3.97 4.68
CA ILE A 32 -3.08 -3.60 3.31
C ILE A 32 -4.39 -3.55 2.52
N ALA A 33 -4.60 -2.48 1.76
CA ALA A 33 -5.79 -2.32 0.94
C ALA A 33 -5.41 -2.04 -0.51
N ASN A 34 -6.12 -2.66 -1.45
CA ASN A 34 -6.09 -2.22 -2.83
C ASN A 34 -6.97 -0.98 -2.99
N THR A 35 -6.57 -0.02 -3.82
CA THR A 35 -7.41 1.14 -4.15
C THR A 35 -8.64 0.74 -4.95
N ASP A 36 -8.52 -0.28 -5.79
CA ASP A 36 -9.61 -0.79 -6.59
C ASP A 36 -10.56 -1.68 -5.77
N GLU A 37 -11.78 -1.77 -6.29
CA GLU A 37 -12.81 -2.69 -5.83
C GLU A 37 -12.47 -4.16 -6.18
N ALA A 38 -13.14 -5.10 -5.52
CA ALA A 38 -12.88 -6.54 -5.67
C ALA A 38 -12.92 -7.06 -7.12
N ASP A 39 -13.83 -6.54 -7.94
CA ASP A 39 -14.08 -6.96 -9.32
C ASP A 39 -13.21 -6.21 -10.34
N SER A 40 -12.34 -5.31 -9.86
CA SER A 40 -11.44 -4.51 -10.67
C SER A 40 -10.03 -5.13 -10.73
N PRO A 41 -9.27 -4.89 -11.79
CA PRO A 41 -7.99 -5.54 -12.06
C PRO A 41 -6.80 -5.05 -11.21
N ARG A 42 -7.06 -4.51 -10.00
CA ARG A 42 -6.11 -4.18 -8.91
C ARG A 42 -4.94 -3.28 -9.33
N SER A 43 -5.07 -1.97 -9.10
CA SER A 43 -4.15 -0.95 -9.64
C SER A 43 -3.09 -0.44 -8.66
N HIS A 44 -3.36 -0.42 -7.35
CA HIS A 44 -2.45 0.17 -6.37
C HIS A 44 -2.69 -0.36 -4.96
N TRP A 45 -1.65 -0.41 -4.14
CA TRP A 45 -1.72 -0.86 -2.76
C TRP A 45 -1.34 0.25 -1.77
N VAL A 46 -2.14 0.38 -0.71
CA VAL A 46 -1.88 1.28 0.43
C VAL A 46 -1.84 0.48 1.73
N ALA A 47 -1.19 1.04 2.75
CA ALA A 47 -1.14 0.46 4.08
C ALA A 47 -1.86 1.36 5.10
N MET A 48 -2.53 0.76 6.07
CA MET A 48 -3.14 1.47 7.18
C MET A 48 -2.71 0.85 8.51
N TYR A 49 -2.37 1.69 9.49
CA TYR A 49 -2.03 1.24 10.84
C TYR A 49 -2.83 2.02 11.87
N PHE A 50 -3.67 1.31 12.62
CA PHE A 50 -4.53 1.86 13.66
C PHE A 50 -3.95 1.57 15.04
N ASP A 51 -3.83 2.58 15.90
CA ASP A 51 -3.52 2.40 17.31
C ASP A 51 -4.25 3.42 18.20
N ASN A 52 -3.95 3.40 19.50
CA ASN A 52 -4.60 4.30 20.46
C ASN A 52 -4.20 5.77 20.30
N LYS A 53 -3.16 6.08 19.51
CA LYS A 53 -2.72 7.45 19.23
C LYS A 53 -3.38 8.01 17.98
N GLY A 54 -3.76 7.15 17.04
CA GLY A 54 -4.48 7.53 15.83
C GLY A 54 -4.30 6.50 14.73
N THR A 55 -4.48 6.94 13.50
CA THR A 55 -4.31 6.10 12.32
C THR A 55 -3.23 6.70 11.43
N ASP A 56 -2.33 5.86 10.92
CA ASP A 56 -1.44 6.21 9.82
C ASP A 56 -2.00 5.59 8.53
N PHE A 57 -2.26 6.41 7.53
CA PHE A 57 -2.57 6.00 6.17
C PHE A 57 -1.33 6.26 5.31
N PHE A 58 -0.79 5.20 4.73
CA PHE A 58 0.45 5.27 3.97
C PHE A 58 0.20 4.91 2.50
N ASP A 59 0.52 5.85 1.62
CA ASP A 59 0.55 5.67 0.17
C ASP A 59 1.94 6.05 -0.35
N SER A 60 2.62 5.13 -1.04
CA SER A 60 3.93 5.39 -1.65
C SER A 60 3.91 6.52 -2.70
N PHE A 61 2.75 6.88 -3.25
CA PHE A 61 2.58 8.05 -4.10
C PHE A 61 2.27 9.35 -3.36
N GLY A 62 1.99 9.28 -2.07
CA GLY A 62 1.71 10.44 -1.23
C GLY A 62 0.32 11.04 -1.41
N ARG A 63 -0.65 10.24 -1.87
CA ARG A 63 -2.03 10.69 -2.05
C ARG A 63 -2.82 10.52 -0.75
N SER A 64 -3.79 11.41 -0.55
CA SER A 64 -4.76 11.31 0.54
C SER A 64 -5.69 10.09 0.38
N PRO A 65 -6.34 9.63 1.46
CA PRO A 65 -7.31 8.54 1.40
C PRO A 65 -8.42 8.76 0.37
N GLU A 66 -8.92 9.98 0.24
CA GLU A 66 -10.00 10.36 -0.68
C GLU A 66 -9.57 10.28 -2.15
N GLU A 67 -8.33 10.65 -2.45
CA GLU A 67 -7.75 10.54 -3.78
C GLU A 67 -7.49 9.08 -4.16
N CYS A 68 -7.25 8.21 -3.17
CA CYS A 68 -7.01 6.79 -3.40
C CYS A 68 -8.29 6.00 -3.65
N SER A 69 -9.34 6.25 -2.86
CA SER A 69 -10.61 5.52 -3.00
C SER A 69 -11.74 6.21 -2.23
N PRO A 70 -12.98 6.24 -2.77
CA PRO A 70 -14.14 6.76 -2.05
C PRO A 70 -14.46 5.97 -0.77
N TYR A 71 -13.95 4.74 -0.61
CA TYR A 71 -14.22 3.89 0.55
C TYR A 71 -13.27 4.15 1.72
N PHE A 72 -12.10 4.75 1.51
CA PHE A 72 -11.09 4.88 2.55
C PHE A 72 -11.43 5.95 3.58
N LYS A 73 -11.85 7.16 3.16
CA LYS A 73 -12.24 8.21 4.12
C LYS A 73 -13.38 7.75 5.06
N PRO A 74 -14.49 7.16 4.58
CA PRO A 74 -15.53 6.62 5.46
C PRO A 74 -15.00 5.55 6.43
N PHE A 75 -14.15 4.64 5.96
CA PHE A 75 -13.56 3.60 6.78
C PHE A 75 -12.66 4.19 7.89
N LEU A 76 -11.77 5.12 7.54
CA LEU A 76 -10.89 5.80 8.48
C LEU A 76 -11.70 6.57 9.53
N LYS A 77 -12.72 7.32 9.10
CA LYS A 77 -13.60 8.07 10.02
C LYS A 77 -14.31 7.16 11.02
N LYS A 78 -14.70 5.95 10.60
CA LYS A 78 -15.40 4.98 11.44
C LYS A 78 -14.49 4.33 12.49
N HIS A 79 -13.24 4.08 12.14
CA HIS A 79 -12.33 3.25 12.94
C HIS A 79 -11.21 4.02 13.63
N THR A 80 -11.04 5.31 13.34
CA THR A 80 -10.01 6.16 13.98
C THR A 80 -10.55 6.82 15.23
N LYS A 81 -9.83 6.70 16.35
CA LYS A 81 -10.19 7.34 17.62
C LYS A 81 -9.74 8.81 17.71
N ASN A 82 -8.62 9.14 17.04
CA ASN A 82 -7.97 10.46 17.13
C ASN A 82 -7.68 11.01 15.71
N LEU A 83 -6.42 11.36 15.44
CA LEU A 83 -5.96 11.91 14.17
C LEU A 83 -5.70 10.82 13.12
N VAL A 84 -6.02 11.11 11.87
CA VAL A 84 -5.50 10.42 10.70
C VAL A 84 -4.27 11.17 10.21
N ARG A 85 -3.14 10.48 10.09
CA ARG A 85 -1.89 11.00 9.54
C ARG A 85 -1.67 10.34 8.19
N GLU A 86 -1.26 11.14 7.21
CA GLU A 86 -0.91 10.69 5.87
C GLU A 86 0.48 11.19 5.49
N ASN A 87 1.17 10.43 4.64
CA ASN A 87 2.40 10.94 4.03
C ASN A 87 2.04 11.68 2.74
N GLU A 88 2.58 12.88 2.57
CA GLU A 88 2.31 13.72 1.39
C GLU A 88 3.38 13.59 0.30
N ARG A 89 4.56 13.04 0.66
CA ARG A 89 5.69 12.91 -0.25
C ARG A 89 5.53 11.68 -1.13
N ARG A 90 5.61 11.86 -2.46
CA ARG A 90 5.81 10.77 -3.42
C ARG A 90 7.18 10.13 -3.21
N LEU A 91 7.18 8.85 -2.87
CA LEU A 91 8.38 8.05 -2.62
C LEU A 91 8.70 7.14 -3.80
N GLN A 92 7.67 6.64 -4.48
CA GLN A 92 7.77 5.65 -5.55
C GLN A 92 7.77 6.28 -6.95
N GLY A 93 8.49 5.66 -7.89
CA GLY A 93 8.46 6.03 -9.30
C GLY A 93 7.11 5.72 -9.95
N LEU A 94 6.63 6.56 -10.87
CA LEU A 94 5.28 6.43 -11.47
C LEU A 94 5.02 5.09 -12.16
N ILE A 95 6.04 4.51 -12.79
CA ILE A 95 5.95 3.23 -13.51
C ILE A 95 6.38 2.04 -12.65
N SER A 96 6.79 2.28 -11.42
CA SER A 96 7.29 1.23 -10.54
C SER A 96 6.15 0.37 -10.03
N THR A 97 6.37 -0.94 -9.92
CA THR A 97 5.33 -1.90 -9.54
C THR A 97 5.39 -2.28 -8.06
N VAL A 98 6.26 -1.62 -7.29
CA VAL A 98 6.65 -2.06 -5.94
C VAL A 98 5.82 -1.45 -4.79
N CYS A 99 4.65 -0.89 -5.06
CA CYS A 99 3.77 -0.29 -4.03
C CYS A 99 3.43 -1.28 -2.89
N GLY A 100 3.28 -2.56 -3.19
CA GLY A 100 3.10 -3.62 -2.19
C GLY A 100 4.32 -3.77 -1.26
N GLN A 101 5.53 -3.71 -1.81
CA GLN A 101 6.77 -3.75 -1.03
C GLN A 101 6.89 -2.51 -0.13
N TYR A 102 6.46 -1.32 -0.60
CA TYR A 102 6.38 -0.13 0.26
C TYR A 102 5.40 -0.32 1.42
N CYS A 103 4.23 -0.89 1.18
CA CYS A 103 3.27 -1.23 2.24
C CYS A 103 3.89 -2.14 3.29
N LEU A 104 4.60 -3.19 2.86
CA LEU A 104 5.30 -4.10 3.76
C LEU A 104 6.43 -3.39 4.52
N PHE A 105 7.25 -2.58 3.84
CA PHE A 105 8.31 -1.80 4.47
C PHE A 105 7.76 -0.91 5.57
N PHE A 106 6.69 -0.15 5.27
CA PHE A 106 6.02 0.70 6.24
C PHE A 106 5.49 -0.10 7.43
N LEU A 107 4.70 -1.15 7.22
CA LEU A 107 4.10 -1.92 8.31
C LEU A 107 5.14 -2.64 9.18
N LEU A 108 6.22 -3.16 8.58
CA LEU A 108 7.30 -3.80 9.34
C LEU A 108 7.98 -2.85 10.32
N HIS A 109 8.15 -1.58 9.94
CA HIS A 109 8.69 -0.56 10.84
C HIS A 109 7.62 -0.05 11.81
N ARG A 110 6.41 0.20 11.32
CA ARG A 110 5.34 0.82 12.10
C ARG A 110 4.85 -0.08 13.24
N CYS A 111 4.78 -1.39 13.00
CA CYS A 111 4.49 -2.41 14.03
C CYS A 111 5.56 -2.45 15.14
N ARG A 112 6.75 -1.87 14.92
CA ARG A 112 7.82 -1.71 15.91
C ARG A 112 7.82 -0.30 16.51
N ASN A 113 6.67 0.39 16.46
CA ASN A 113 6.45 1.70 17.04
C ASN A 113 7.36 2.82 16.47
N ILE A 114 7.84 2.66 15.23
CA ILE A 114 8.55 3.72 14.50
C ILE A 114 7.50 4.63 13.84
N SER A 115 7.59 5.95 14.04
CA SER A 115 6.60 6.89 13.49
C SER A 115 6.66 6.97 11.97
N MET A 116 5.53 7.31 11.33
CA MET A 116 5.46 7.50 9.88
C MET A 116 6.51 8.50 9.39
N ASP A 117 6.70 9.64 10.06
CA ASP A 117 7.71 10.64 9.69
C ASP A 117 9.13 10.07 9.70
N THR A 118 9.45 9.23 10.69
CA THR A 118 10.77 8.57 10.81
C THR A 118 10.94 7.48 9.74
N ILE A 119 9.87 6.83 9.32
CA ILE A 119 9.90 5.85 8.22
C ILE A 119 10.11 6.60 6.91
N VAL A 120 9.30 7.63 6.65
CA VAL A 120 9.35 8.44 5.44
C VAL A 120 10.71 9.12 5.29
N SER A 121 11.33 9.61 6.37
CA SER A 121 12.63 10.28 6.34
C SER A 121 13.80 9.38 5.88
N LYS A 122 13.63 8.05 5.87
CA LYS A 122 14.63 7.11 5.33
C LYS A 122 14.77 7.18 3.82
N PHE A 123 13.76 7.69 3.14
CA PHE A 123 13.75 7.76 1.68
C PHE A 123 14.42 9.02 1.17
N THR A 124 15.13 8.86 0.05
CA THR A 124 15.76 9.95 -0.68
C THR A 124 14.72 10.72 -1.50
N LYS A 125 15.15 11.77 -2.19
CA LYS A 125 14.32 12.47 -3.17
C LYS A 125 14.23 11.74 -4.52
N ASP A 126 15.08 10.74 -4.76
CA ASP A 126 15.13 9.95 -5.99
C ASP A 126 14.22 8.71 -5.84
N PRO A 127 13.10 8.64 -6.58
CA PRO A 127 12.18 7.52 -6.48
C PRO A 127 12.77 6.20 -6.97
N THR A 128 13.70 6.22 -7.93
CA THR A 128 14.33 4.99 -8.44
C THR A 128 15.25 4.35 -7.41
N LEU A 129 15.99 5.18 -6.66
CA LEU A 129 16.78 4.69 -5.52
C LEU A 129 15.88 4.15 -4.41
N ASN A 130 14.76 4.82 -4.13
CA ASN A 130 13.80 4.37 -3.12
C ASN A 130 13.17 3.01 -3.50
N ASP A 131 12.77 2.85 -4.76
CA ASP A 131 12.16 1.62 -5.27
C ASP A 131 13.13 0.43 -5.18
N SER A 132 14.39 0.66 -5.53
CA SER A 132 15.46 -0.32 -5.41
C SER A 132 15.69 -0.71 -3.95
N LEU A 133 15.78 0.28 -3.05
CA LEU A 133 15.97 0.07 -1.61
C LEU A 133 14.85 -0.78 -1.00
N VAL A 134 13.59 -0.46 -1.33
CA VAL A 134 12.44 -1.17 -0.78
C VAL A 134 12.33 -2.59 -1.32
N ASN A 135 12.55 -2.77 -2.63
CA ASN A 135 12.53 -4.09 -3.23
C ASN A 135 13.66 -4.96 -2.66
N GLU A 136 14.87 -4.43 -2.56
CA GLU A 136 16.02 -5.14 -1.97
C GLU A 136 15.77 -5.51 -0.50
N PHE A 137 15.20 -4.59 0.29
CA PHE A 137 14.86 -4.85 1.69
C PHE A 137 13.90 -6.04 1.83
N ILE A 138 12.83 -6.09 1.03
CA ILE A 138 11.82 -7.15 1.11
C ILE A 138 12.35 -8.47 0.54
N THR A 139 13.02 -8.44 -0.61
CA THR A 139 13.59 -9.64 -1.26
C THR A 139 14.63 -10.31 -0.37
N LYS A 140 15.58 -9.54 0.21
CA LYS A 140 16.56 -10.08 1.17
C LYS A 140 15.90 -10.63 2.43
N ARG A 141 14.89 -9.93 2.97
CA ARG A 141 14.22 -10.34 4.21
C ARG A 141 13.50 -11.68 4.07
N TYR A 142 12.84 -11.92 2.94
CA TYR A 142 11.99 -13.10 2.73
C TYR A 142 12.59 -14.13 1.77
N ASN A 143 13.80 -13.89 1.27
CA ASN A 143 14.48 -14.70 0.27
C ASN A 143 13.62 -14.91 -0.99
N LEU A 144 13.21 -13.79 -1.59
CA LEU A 144 12.37 -13.73 -2.79
C LEU A 144 13.17 -13.17 -3.98
N ASP A 145 12.76 -13.53 -5.19
CA ASP A 145 13.23 -12.92 -6.45
C ASP A 145 12.07 -12.16 -7.10
N LEU A 146 12.00 -10.84 -6.87
CA LEU A 146 10.94 -9.96 -7.36
C LEU A 146 11.53 -8.88 -8.26
N LYS A 147 10.95 -8.70 -9.45
CA LYS A 147 11.31 -7.61 -10.35
C LYS A 147 10.71 -6.29 -9.87
N VAL A 148 11.46 -5.20 -10.00
CA VAL A 148 10.99 -3.84 -9.66
C VAL A 148 9.98 -3.33 -10.71
N ASN A 149 10.24 -3.67 -11.96
CA ASN A 149 9.38 -3.37 -13.11
C ASN A 149 8.83 -4.68 -13.65
N ASP A 150 7.52 -4.82 -13.63
CA ASP A 150 6.79 -5.85 -14.34
C ASP A 150 6.23 -5.22 -15.62
N ASP A 151 6.85 -5.53 -16.76
CA ASP A 151 6.55 -4.91 -18.05
C ASP A 151 5.07 -5.12 -18.45
N GLU A 152 4.48 -6.27 -18.13
CA GLU A 152 3.07 -6.56 -18.43
C GLU A 152 2.16 -5.67 -17.58
N TYR A 153 2.49 -5.50 -16.30
CA TYR A 153 1.78 -4.58 -15.40
C TYR A 153 1.93 -3.12 -15.81
N ILE A 154 3.14 -2.70 -16.21
CA ILE A 154 3.42 -1.33 -16.66
C ILE A 154 2.61 -1.01 -17.91
N VAL A 155 2.60 -1.91 -18.91
CA VAL A 155 1.78 -1.75 -20.12
C VAL A 155 0.30 -1.65 -19.78
N LEU A 156 -0.20 -2.45 -18.82
CA LEU A 156 -1.58 -2.35 -18.35
C LEU A 156 -1.89 -1.01 -17.67
N GLN A 157 -0.96 -0.44 -16.90
CA GLN A 157 -1.14 0.86 -16.26
C GLN A 157 -1.13 2.00 -17.28
N PHE A 158 -0.19 2.01 -18.24
CA PHE A 158 -0.19 2.99 -19.32
C PHE A 158 -1.46 2.91 -20.19
N ALA A 159 -1.92 1.71 -20.50
CA ALA A 159 -3.16 1.53 -21.26
C ALA A 159 -4.39 2.14 -20.54
N ARG A 160 -4.40 2.13 -19.19
CA ARG A 160 -5.46 2.75 -18.37
C ARG A 160 -5.43 4.27 -18.44
N GLU A 161 -4.25 4.88 -18.32
CA GLU A 161 -4.09 6.33 -18.39
C GLU A 161 -4.41 6.89 -19.79
N ILE A 162 -4.07 6.14 -20.85
CA ILE A 162 -4.28 6.57 -22.24
C ILE A 162 -5.71 6.31 -22.73
N ASN A 163 -6.32 5.17 -22.36
CA ASN A 163 -7.71 4.85 -22.76
C ASN A 163 -8.37 3.79 -21.86
N PRO A 164 -9.22 4.21 -20.90
CA PRO A 164 -9.92 3.31 -19.98
C PRO A 164 -10.78 2.22 -20.64
N ARG A 165 -11.16 2.38 -21.92
CA ARG A 165 -12.06 1.46 -22.64
C ARG A 165 -11.34 0.34 -23.42
N LEU A 166 -10.00 0.36 -23.53
CA LEU A 166 -9.26 -0.65 -24.30
C LEU A 166 -9.11 -2.00 -23.57
N ILE A 167 -9.26 -2.02 -22.25
CA ILE A 167 -8.93 -3.18 -21.41
C ILE A 167 -9.95 -4.31 -21.56
N THR A 168 -11.20 -3.99 -21.91
CA THR A 168 -12.27 -4.99 -22.10
C THR A 168 -12.01 -5.93 -23.29
N ARG A 169 -11.08 -5.59 -24.20
CA ARG A 169 -10.70 -6.43 -25.34
C ARG A 169 -9.49 -7.33 -25.07
N ALA A 170 -8.57 -6.96 -24.18
CA ALA A 170 -7.36 -7.75 -23.90
C ALA A 170 -7.64 -8.97 -22.98
N ILE A 171 -8.65 -8.86 -22.11
CA ILE A 171 -9.01 -9.94 -21.15
C ILE A 171 -9.88 -11.02 -21.80
N LYS A 172 -10.48 -10.77 -22.98
CA LYS A 172 -11.35 -11.73 -23.68
C LYS A 172 -10.62 -12.79 -24.52
N PHE A 173 -9.28 -12.82 -24.51
CA PHE A 173 -8.48 -13.76 -25.31
C PHE A 173 -7.50 -14.62 -24.48
N LYS A 174 -7.81 -14.90 -23.22
CA LYS A 174 -7.24 -16.04 -22.48
C LYS A 174 -8.35 -16.97 -22.02
#